data_AF-A0A2P2IEX1-F1
#
_entry.id   AF-A0A2P2IEX1-F1
#
_cell.length_a   1.000
_cell.length_b   1.000
_cell.length_c   1.000
_cell.angle_alpha   90.00
_cell.angle_beta   90.00
_cell.angle_gamma   90.00
#
_symmetry.space_group_name_H-M   'P 1'
#
loop_
_entity.id
_entity.type
_entity.pdbx_description
1 polymer ?
#
loop_
_entity_poly.entity_id
_entity_poly.type
_entity_poly.pdbx_seq_one_letter_code
_entity_poly.pdbx_strand_id
1 'polypeptide(L)'
;QRQFPLSFEFNEYYLRFLAYHSVSGRFRTFLSDCELERVELGIMSEEDKRGSLSRHHKGLEATQEDDIYPTGGGRLGSPTSSSGNSLGQSVFDYIDKLAARSPVFYNFLYAPDRAYDSQQVLRPVSAVSGLSVWEYLVGEELRHGPPYEPEVRQHDNMREEEEAAADGGGG
;
A
#
# COMPACT_ATOMS: atom_id res chain seq x y z
N GLN A 1 -0.17 13.10 -12.83
CA GLN A 1 1.25 13.03 -13.29
C GLN A 1 1.44 13.24 -14.79
N ARG A 2 0.45 12.92 -15.66
CA ARG A 2 0.59 13.03 -17.13
C ARG A 2 1.08 14.40 -17.63
N GLN A 3 0.60 15.51 -17.07
CA GLN A 3 1.03 16.86 -17.48
C GLN A 3 2.42 17.26 -16.91
N PHE A 4 2.89 16.60 -15.86
CA PHE A 4 4.14 16.92 -15.14
C PHE A 4 4.88 15.63 -14.72
N PRO A 5 5.47 14.89 -15.67
CA PRO A 5 6.01 13.54 -15.40
C PRO A 5 7.22 13.54 -14.47
N LEU A 6 7.95 14.66 -14.34
CA LEU A 6 9.18 14.74 -13.54
C LEU A 6 8.96 15.33 -12.14
N SER A 7 7.75 15.82 -11.84
CA SER A 7 7.52 16.69 -10.67
C SER A 7 7.15 15.95 -9.38
N PHE A 8 6.89 14.65 -9.45
CA PHE A 8 6.44 13.84 -8.31
C PHE A 8 7.34 12.64 -8.09
N GLU A 9 7.67 12.37 -6.83
CA GLU A 9 8.52 11.25 -6.39
C GLU A 9 7.80 9.90 -6.49
N PHE A 10 6.51 9.87 -6.15
CA PHE A 10 5.67 8.69 -6.31
C PHE A 10 5.29 8.48 -7.78
N ASN A 11 4.89 7.28 -8.17
CA ASN A 11 4.45 6.97 -9.53
C ASN A 11 2.93 6.73 -9.61
N GLU A 12 2.48 6.29 -10.77
CA GLU A 12 1.06 6.06 -11.05
C GLU A 12 0.52 4.82 -10.31
N TYR A 13 1.35 3.80 -10.11
CA TYR A 13 1.02 2.63 -9.30
C TYR A 13 0.71 3.01 -7.85
N TYR A 14 1.49 3.92 -7.25
CA TYR A 14 1.22 4.45 -5.91
C TYR A 14 -0.18 5.05 -5.77
N LEU A 15 -0.61 5.84 -6.76
CA LEU A 15 -1.95 6.44 -6.76
C LEU A 15 -3.05 5.40 -6.92
N ARG A 16 -2.86 4.42 -7.80
CA ARG A 16 -3.82 3.31 -7.98
C ARG A 16 -3.91 2.45 -6.72
N PHE A 17 -2.78 2.18 -6.07
CA PHE A 17 -2.70 1.43 -4.82
C PHE A 17 -3.52 2.10 -3.71
N LEU A 18 -3.35 3.43 -3.52
CA LEU A 18 -4.16 4.18 -2.55
C LEU A 18 -5.65 4.22 -2.93
N ALA A 19 -5.97 4.38 -4.21
CA ALA A 19 -7.35 4.42 -4.68
C ALA A 19 -8.09 3.09 -4.48
N TYR A 20 -7.40 1.96 -4.63
CA TYR A 20 -7.96 0.64 -4.32
C TYR A 20 -8.15 0.48 -2.81
N HIS A 21 -7.13 0.85 -2.04
CA HIS A 21 -7.15 0.61 -0.60
C HIS A 21 -8.03 1.57 0.20
N SER A 22 -8.48 2.68 -0.38
CA SER A 22 -9.49 3.55 0.22
C SER A 22 -10.86 2.88 0.38
N VAL A 23 -11.17 1.88 -0.45
CA VAL A 23 -12.45 1.15 -0.42
C VAL A 23 -12.29 -0.33 -0.04
N SER A 24 -11.08 -0.88 -0.05
CA SER A 24 -10.83 -2.28 0.29
C SER A 24 -11.15 -2.66 1.74
N GLY A 25 -11.18 -1.69 2.66
CA GLY A 25 -11.29 -1.94 4.11
C GLY A 25 -10.09 -2.66 4.74
N ARG A 26 -9.01 -2.91 3.97
CA ARG A 26 -7.82 -3.65 4.44
C ARG A 26 -6.99 -2.88 5.46
N PHE A 27 -6.86 -1.56 5.28
CA PHE A 27 -6.02 -0.71 6.12
C PHE A 27 -6.86 0.24 6.94
N ARG A 28 -6.40 0.51 8.16
CA ARG A 28 -7.10 1.40 9.09
C ARG A 28 -7.09 2.87 8.69
N THR A 29 -6.18 3.24 7.78
CA THR A 29 -5.90 4.63 7.39
C THR A 29 -7.12 5.37 6.86
N PHE A 30 -8.04 4.68 6.19
CA PHE A 30 -9.22 5.27 5.56
C PHE A 30 -10.53 4.91 6.28
N LEU A 31 -10.45 4.36 7.50
CA LEU A 31 -11.63 4.04 8.30
C LEU A 31 -12.07 5.26 9.11
N SER A 32 -13.36 5.27 9.46
CA SER A 32 -14.07 6.32 10.22
C SER A 32 -14.25 7.64 9.49
N ASP A 33 -15.21 8.44 9.97
CA ASP A 33 -15.63 9.68 9.33
C ASP A 33 -14.87 10.91 9.84
N CYS A 34 -14.25 10.81 11.02
CA CYS A 34 -13.49 11.89 11.63
C CYS A 34 -12.39 11.43 12.61
N GLU A 35 -11.49 12.35 12.97
CA GLU A 35 -10.39 12.08 13.89
C GLU A 35 -10.88 11.70 15.30
N LEU A 36 -11.96 12.33 15.79
CA LEU A 36 -12.55 12.02 17.10
C LEU A 36 -12.96 10.54 17.20
N GLU A 37 -13.70 10.05 16.21
CA GLU A 37 -14.12 8.64 16.15
C GLU A 37 -12.89 7.71 16.11
N ARG A 38 -11.85 8.08 15.35
CA ARG A 38 -10.58 7.33 15.32
C ARG A 38 -9.90 7.28 16.68
N VAL A 39 -9.94 8.37 17.47
CA VAL A 39 -9.43 8.38 18.85
C VAL A 39 -10.26 7.47 19.75
N GLU A 40 -11.58 7.55 19.69
CA GLU A 40 -12.50 6.73 20.49
C GLU A 40 -12.36 5.23 20.21
N LEU A 41 -12.12 4.88 18.94
CA LEU A 41 -11.81 3.52 18.51
C LEU A 41 -10.36 3.10 18.82
N GLY A 42 -9.54 4.00 19.35
CA GLY A 42 -8.14 3.75 19.73
C GLY A 42 -7.15 3.70 18.56
N ILE A 43 -7.58 4.03 17.33
CA ILE A 43 -6.78 3.90 16.09
C ILE A 43 -5.51 4.77 16.18
N MET A 44 -5.63 5.97 16.75
CA MET A 44 -4.51 6.91 16.87
C MET A 44 -3.50 6.50 17.95
N SER A 45 -3.97 5.82 19.01
CA SER A 45 -3.08 5.34 20.08
C SER A 45 -2.07 4.29 19.58
N GLU A 46 -2.36 3.61 18.47
CA GLU A 46 -1.45 2.67 17.81
C GLU A 46 -0.42 3.38 16.90
N GLU A 47 -0.73 4.57 16.37
CA GLU A 47 0.20 5.40 15.59
C GLU A 47 1.26 6.05 16.50
N ASP A 48 0.86 6.56 17.67
CA ASP A 48 1.77 7.25 18.60
C ASP A 48 2.80 6.32 19.27
N LYS A 49 2.44 5.06 19.55
CA LYS A 49 3.34 4.08 20.19
C LYS A 49 4.53 3.68 19.32
N ARG A 50 4.42 3.83 18.01
CA ARG A 50 5.45 3.39 17.05
C ARG A 50 6.42 4.50 16.68
N GLY A 51 6.19 5.71 17.19
CA GLY A 51 7.03 6.86 16.95
C GLY A 51 6.92 7.34 15.51
N SER A 52 7.00 8.65 15.36
CA SER A 52 7.46 9.27 14.12
C SER A 52 8.86 8.74 13.81
N LEU A 53 8.98 7.55 13.21
CA LEU A 53 10.24 7.01 12.74
C LEU A 53 10.62 7.80 11.50
N SER A 54 11.24 8.95 11.79
CA SER A 54 12.43 9.47 11.14
C SER A 54 12.77 8.72 9.85
N ARG A 55 12.57 9.42 8.72
CA ARG A 55 13.07 9.11 7.37
C ARG A 55 14.57 8.76 7.28
N HIS A 56 15.31 8.75 8.39
CA HIS A 56 16.75 8.52 8.47
C HIS A 56 17.10 7.47 9.52
N HIS A 57 16.85 6.19 9.24
CA HIS A 57 17.72 5.14 9.79
C HIS A 57 17.89 4.00 8.78
N LYS A 58 18.98 4.09 8.02
CA LYS A 58 19.54 2.98 7.25
C LYS A 58 20.23 2.05 8.25
N GLY A 59 19.49 1.09 8.81
CA GLY A 59 20.01 0.09 9.74
C GLY A 59 19.33 -1.24 9.45
N LEU A 60 20.11 -2.20 8.95
CA LEU A 60 19.70 -3.57 8.67
C LEU A 60 19.31 -4.24 9.99
N GLU A 61 18.03 -4.53 10.18
CA GLU A 61 17.57 -5.58 11.08
C GLU A 61 16.76 -6.56 10.24
N ALA A 62 17.15 -7.83 10.29
CA ALA A 62 16.52 -8.91 9.56
C ALA A 62 15.08 -9.06 10.05
N THR A 63 14.11 -8.73 9.19
CA THR A 63 12.70 -8.90 9.50
C THR A 63 12.37 -10.39 9.51
N GLN A 64 12.06 -10.94 10.68
CA GLN A 64 11.49 -12.28 10.81
C GLN A 64 10.16 -12.35 10.03
N GLU A 65 9.98 -13.39 9.22
CA GLU A 65 8.86 -13.54 8.26
C GLU A 65 7.48 -13.68 8.94
N ASP A 66 7.44 -13.93 10.25
CA ASP A 66 6.21 -14.21 11.00
C ASP A 66 5.38 -12.96 11.37
N ASP A 67 5.94 -11.75 11.31
CA ASP A 67 5.25 -10.50 11.67
C ASP A 67 4.43 -9.87 10.52
N ILE A 68 4.30 -10.59 9.40
CA ILE A 68 3.61 -10.15 8.18
C ILE A 68 2.12 -10.52 8.16
N TYR A 69 1.64 -11.39 9.05
CA TYR A 69 0.27 -11.90 9.00
C TYR A 69 -0.68 -11.11 9.91
N PRO A 70 -1.63 -10.32 9.38
CA PRO A 70 -2.84 -10.01 10.13
C PRO A 70 -3.70 -11.28 10.06
N THR A 71 -3.82 -12.01 11.17
CA THR A 71 -4.81 -13.10 11.28
C THR A 71 -6.21 -12.49 11.17
N GLY A 72 -6.71 -12.42 9.94
CA GLY A 72 -8.11 -12.19 9.62
C GLY A 72 -8.90 -13.42 10.00
N GLY A 73 -9.22 -13.57 11.28
CA GLY A 73 -9.98 -14.72 11.76
C GLY A 73 -10.20 -14.63 13.25
N GLY A 74 -11.35 -14.07 13.66
CA GLY A 74 -11.77 -14.08 15.05
C GLY A 74 -11.77 -15.50 15.61
N ARG A 75 -10.83 -15.77 16.52
CA ARG A 75 -10.90 -16.92 17.43
C ARG A 75 -10.87 -16.40 18.86
N LEU A 76 -12.00 -16.53 19.52
CA LEU A 76 -12.20 -16.28 20.93
C LEU A 76 -11.43 -17.35 21.72
N GLY A 77 -10.26 -17.03 22.28
CA GLY A 77 -9.53 -17.98 23.12
C GLY A 77 -8.19 -17.50 23.68
N SER A 78 -8.17 -17.32 25.01
CA SER A 78 -7.01 -17.20 25.93
C SER A 78 -6.44 -15.79 26.19
N PRO A 79 -6.47 -15.29 27.45
CA PRO A 79 -5.86 -14.03 27.84
C PRO A 79 -4.47 -14.28 28.43
N THR A 80 -3.42 -14.13 27.64
CA THR A 80 -2.05 -13.99 28.15
C THR A 80 -1.33 -12.86 27.41
N SER A 81 -1.11 -11.77 28.14
CA SER A 81 -0.14 -10.68 27.90
C SER A 81 -0.12 -9.99 26.52
N SER A 82 -0.55 -8.72 26.53
CA SER A 82 -0.24 -7.66 25.54
C SER A 82 -0.78 -7.75 24.11
N SER A 83 -1.91 -8.42 23.89
CA SER A 83 -2.68 -8.28 22.65
C SER A 83 -3.65 -7.09 22.77
N GLY A 84 -3.14 -5.87 22.66
CA GLY A 84 -4.00 -4.76 22.24
C GLY A 84 -4.59 -5.14 20.89
N ASN A 85 -5.91 -4.96 20.70
CA ASN A 85 -6.56 -5.06 19.40
C ASN A 85 -5.66 -4.38 18.35
N SER A 86 -4.97 -5.13 17.49
CA SER A 86 -4.26 -4.50 16.38
C SER A 86 -5.35 -3.96 15.46
N LEU A 87 -5.60 -2.64 15.53
CA LEU A 87 -6.68 -1.94 14.83
C LEU A 87 -6.45 -1.88 13.30
N GLY A 88 -5.92 -2.94 12.69
CA GLY A 88 -5.41 -3.00 11.32
C GLY A 88 -4.00 -2.40 11.19
N GLN A 89 -3.34 -2.58 10.05
CA GLN A 89 -2.08 -1.89 9.71
C GLN A 89 -2.39 -0.54 9.05
N SER A 90 -1.48 0.44 9.13
CA SER A 90 -1.56 1.64 8.27
C SER A 90 -1.12 1.30 6.85
N VAL A 91 -1.79 1.88 5.85
CA VAL A 91 -1.40 1.74 4.44
C VAL A 91 0.01 2.28 4.20
N PHE A 92 0.43 3.32 4.94
CA PHE A 92 1.74 3.92 4.80
C PHE A 92 2.86 3.01 5.34
N ASP A 93 2.64 2.36 6.48
CA ASP A 93 3.57 1.36 7.01
C ASP A 93 3.75 0.20 6.01
N TYR A 94 2.67 -0.19 5.34
CA TYR A 94 2.70 -1.25 4.33
C TYR A 94 3.47 -0.80 3.08
N ILE A 95 3.21 0.41 2.61
CA ILE A 95 3.95 1.02 1.49
C ILE A 95 5.45 1.07 1.80
N ASP A 96 5.84 1.51 2.99
CA ASP A 96 7.25 1.61 3.38
C ASP A 96 7.93 0.23 3.41
N LYS A 97 7.26 -0.79 3.94
CA LYS A 97 7.74 -2.19 3.89
C LYS A 97 7.93 -2.69 2.46
N LEU A 98 6.98 -2.42 1.56
CA LEU A 98 7.10 -2.80 0.15
C LEU A 98 8.20 -2.00 -0.56
N ALA A 99 8.31 -0.70 -0.28
CA ALA A 99 9.31 0.19 -0.85
C ALA A 99 10.75 -0.22 -0.45
N ALA A 100 10.92 -0.76 0.76
CA ALA A 100 12.19 -1.30 1.22
C ALA A 100 12.64 -2.54 0.42
N ARG A 101 11.70 -3.32 -0.13
CA ARG A 101 11.98 -4.51 -0.95
C ARG A 101 12.08 -4.20 -2.43
N SER A 102 11.39 -3.16 -2.90
CA SER A 102 11.33 -2.80 -4.32
C SER A 102 10.95 -1.33 -4.51
N PRO A 103 11.53 -0.61 -5.49
CA PRO A 103 11.15 0.76 -5.83
C PRO A 103 9.80 0.86 -6.57
N VAL A 104 8.85 -0.05 -6.33
CA VAL A 104 7.57 -0.18 -7.06
C VAL A 104 6.70 1.08 -7.01
N PHE A 105 6.86 1.91 -5.98
CA PHE A 105 6.13 3.17 -5.81
C PHE A 105 6.89 4.39 -6.32
N TYR A 106 8.17 4.25 -6.66
CA TYR A 106 9.03 5.36 -7.04
C TYR A 106 8.90 5.70 -8.52
N ASN A 107 8.89 6.98 -8.84
CA ASN A 107 8.95 7.50 -10.19
C ASN A 107 10.41 7.74 -10.58
N PHE A 108 10.96 6.87 -11.43
CA PHE A 108 12.33 7.00 -11.91
C PHE A 108 12.61 8.27 -12.72
N LEU A 109 11.55 8.97 -13.17
CA LEU A 109 11.69 10.25 -13.86
C LEU A 109 11.68 11.44 -12.90
N TYR A 110 11.52 11.23 -11.60
CA TYR A 110 11.52 12.30 -10.62
C TYR A 110 12.83 13.08 -10.67
N ALA A 111 12.74 14.39 -10.90
CA ALA A 111 13.88 15.26 -11.04
C ALA A 111 13.67 16.54 -10.20
N PRO A 112 13.99 16.51 -8.89
CA PRO A 112 13.81 17.66 -8.00
C PRO A 112 14.68 18.85 -8.43
N ASP A 113 15.87 18.59 -8.99
CA ASP A 113 16.89 19.61 -9.25
C ASP A 113 16.62 20.47 -10.48
N ARG A 114 15.75 20.04 -11.40
CA ARG A 114 15.33 20.91 -12.53
C ARG A 114 14.40 22.04 -12.09
N ALA A 115 14.01 22.06 -10.81
CA ALA A 115 13.23 23.13 -10.19
C ALA A 115 14.10 24.25 -9.57
N TYR A 116 15.44 24.20 -9.62
CA TYR A 116 16.27 25.26 -9.03
C TYR A 116 16.23 26.60 -9.78
N ASP A 117 15.89 26.62 -11.07
CA ASP A 117 15.87 27.86 -11.86
C ASP A 117 14.57 28.67 -11.72
N SER A 118 13.54 28.12 -11.09
CA SER A 118 12.33 28.86 -10.74
C SER A 118 11.53 28.07 -9.74
N GLN A 119 11.02 28.72 -8.70
CA GLN A 119 9.98 28.20 -7.82
C GLN A 119 8.77 27.75 -8.66
N GLN A 120 8.80 26.52 -9.16
CA GLN A 120 7.84 26.02 -10.15
C GLN A 120 6.54 25.63 -9.44
N VAL A 121 5.68 26.62 -9.27
CA VAL A 121 4.25 26.36 -9.02
C VAL A 121 3.70 25.67 -10.27
N LEU A 122 3.29 24.40 -10.12
CA LEU A 122 2.67 23.66 -11.21
C LEU A 122 1.34 24.33 -11.61
N ARG A 123 1.14 24.54 -12.91
CA ARG A 123 -0.07 25.15 -13.47
C ARG A 123 -0.74 24.17 -14.43
N PRO A 124 -1.58 23.25 -13.94
CA PRO A 124 -2.21 22.25 -14.79
C PRO A 124 -3.22 22.89 -15.75
N VAL A 125 -3.34 22.29 -16.93
CA VAL A 125 -4.41 22.59 -17.89
C VAL A 125 -5.69 21.92 -17.40
N SER A 126 -6.76 22.70 -17.27
CA SER A 126 -8.10 22.24 -16.86
C SER A 126 -9.09 22.11 -18.02
N ALA A 127 -8.70 22.48 -19.24
CA ALA A 127 -9.53 22.27 -20.43
C ALA A 127 -9.74 20.77 -20.67
N VAL A 128 -10.95 20.37 -21.06
CA VAL A 128 -11.33 18.96 -21.28
C VAL A 128 -10.39 18.25 -22.26
N SER A 129 -9.88 18.96 -23.28
CA SER A 129 -8.90 18.44 -24.24
C SER A 129 -7.53 18.12 -23.63
N GLY A 130 -7.19 18.73 -22.50
CA GLY A 130 -5.96 18.47 -21.73
C GLY A 130 -6.15 17.47 -20.58
N LEU A 131 -7.37 16.94 -20.43
CA LEU A 131 -7.72 15.90 -19.46
C LEU A 131 -7.87 14.55 -20.17
N SER A 132 -7.65 13.49 -19.42
CA SER A 132 -7.78 12.11 -19.89
C SER A 132 -8.47 11.28 -18.82
N VAL A 133 -9.33 10.35 -19.23
CA VAL A 133 -9.92 9.38 -18.30
C VAL A 133 -8.80 8.60 -17.63
N TRP A 134 -8.88 8.45 -16.30
CA TRP A 134 -7.90 7.69 -15.56
C TRP A 134 -8.16 6.20 -15.77
N GLU A 135 -7.16 5.50 -16.34
CA GLU A 135 -7.24 4.07 -16.63
C GLU A 135 -7.62 3.20 -15.42
N TYR A 136 -7.32 3.64 -14.20
CA TYR A 136 -7.77 2.98 -12.98
C TYR A 136 -9.29 2.70 -12.96
N LEU A 137 -10.10 3.61 -13.50
CA LEU A 137 -11.56 3.51 -13.47
C LEU A 137 -12.14 2.60 -14.56
N VAL A 138 -11.35 2.27 -15.59
CA VAL A 138 -11.84 1.60 -16.81
C VAL A 138 -11.00 0.39 -17.24
N GLY A 139 -9.83 0.20 -16.65
CA GLY A 139 -8.83 -0.79 -17.04
C GLY A 139 -8.83 -2.07 -16.22
N GLU A 140 -9.83 -2.27 -15.35
CA GLU A 140 -9.94 -3.51 -14.57
C GLU A 140 -10.40 -4.67 -15.46
N GLU A 141 -9.59 -5.74 -15.52
CA GLU A 141 -9.93 -6.96 -16.23
C GLU A 141 -10.35 -8.05 -15.22
N LEU A 142 -11.58 -8.59 -15.35
CA LEU A 142 -12.15 -9.61 -14.46
C LEU A 142 -11.36 -10.93 -14.33
N ARG A 143 -10.38 -11.14 -15.22
CA ARG A 143 -9.61 -12.39 -15.31
C ARG A 143 -8.48 -12.50 -14.31
N HIS A 144 -8.07 -11.39 -13.68
CA HIS A 144 -7.03 -11.36 -12.65
C HIS A 144 -7.53 -10.58 -11.45
N GLY A 145 -7.12 -10.97 -10.24
CA GLY A 145 -7.35 -10.15 -9.05
C GLY A 145 -6.63 -8.80 -9.13
N PRO A 146 -7.05 -7.81 -8.31
CA PRO A 146 -6.44 -6.48 -8.29
C PRO A 146 -4.92 -6.56 -8.08
N PRO A 147 -4.10 -5.84 -8.88
CA PRO A 147 -2.64 -5.95 -8.81
C PRO A 147 -2.04 -5.32 -7.55
N TYR A 148 -2.88 -4.72 -6.69
CA TYR A 148 -2.46 -3.99 -5.50
C TYR A 148 -2.32 -4.88 -4.26
N GLU A 149 -2.59 -6.19 -4.38
CA GLU A 149 -2.35 -7.17 -3.31
C GLU A 149 -1.34 -8.22 -3.77
N PRO A 150 -0.03 -7.92 -3.70
CA PRO A 150 1.01 -8.84 -4.19
C PRO A 150 1.02 -10.17 -3.43
N GLU A 151 0.58 -10.19 -2.17
CA GLU A 151 0.44 -11.41 -1.35
C GLU A 151 -0.64 -12.36 -1.87
N VAL A 152 -1.79 -11.83 -2.29
CA VAL A 152 -2.89 -12.64 -2.83
C VAL A 152 -2.42 -13.33 -4.12
N ARG A 153 -1.72 -12.59 -4.98
CA ARG A 153 -1.14 -13.14 -6.20
C ARG A 153 -0.07 -14.20 -5.93
N GLN A 154 0.77 -14.01 -4.91
CA GLN A 154 1.78 -15.00 -4.52
C GLN A 154 1.13 -16.28 -4.01
N HIS A 155 0.07 -16.16 -3.21
CA HIS A 155 -0.67 -17.30 -2.69
C HIS A 155 -1.42 -18.07 -3.80
N ASP A 156 -2.04 -17.35 -4.75
CA ASP A 156 -2.70 -17.96 -5.91
C ASP A 156 -1.70 -18.74 -6.78
N ASN A 157 -0.53 -18.13 -7.08
CA ASN A 157 0.53 -18.79 -7.84
C ASN A 157 1.06 -20.04 -7.12
N MET A 158 1.26 -19.98 -5.81
CA MET A 158 1.74 -21.11 -5.01
C MET A 158 0.75 -22.27 -5.01
N ARG A 159 -0.55 -21.94 -4.93
CA ARG A 159 -1.62 -22.94 -5.00
C ARG A 159 -1.73 -23.60 -6.37
N GLU A 160 -1.61 -22.82 -7.45
CA GLU A 160 -1.61 -23.36 -8.82
C GLU A 160 -0.41 -24.29 -9.06
N GLU A 161 0.77 -23.94 -8.51
CA GLU A 161 1.96 -24.78 -8.55
C GLU A 161 1.79 -26.09 -7.74
N GLU A 162 1.14 -26.03 -6.57
CA GLU A 162 0.80 -27.20 -5.76
C GLU A 162 -0.21 -28.13 -6.46
N GLU A 163 -1.26 -27.56 -7.07
CA GLU A 163 -2.27 -28.31 -7.82
C GLU A 163 -1.65 -28.97 -9.08
N ALA A 164 -0.76 -28.28 -9.80
CA ALA A 164 -0.03 -28.83 -10.93
C ALA A 164 0.96 -29.93 -10.52
N ALA A 165 1.62 -29.79 -9.36
CA ALA A 165 2.51 -30.82 -8.81
C ALA A 165 1.73 -32.07 -8.33
N ALA A 166 0.50 -31.90 -7.85
CA ALA A 166 -0.37 -32.99 -7.41
C ALA A 166 -0.93 -33.84 -8.58
N ASP A 167 -1.16 -33.23 -9.75
CA ASP A 167 -1.64 -33.92 -10.96
C ASP A 167 -0.53 -34.72 -11.70
N GLY A 168 0.75 -34.48 -11.37
CA GLY A 168 1.91 -35.16 -11.96
C GLY A 168 2.15 -36.61 -11.51
N GLY A 169 1.25 -37.21 -10.71
CA GLY A 169 1.42 -38.54 -10.10
C GLY A 169 0.91 -39.74 -10.90
N GLY A 170 0.39 -39.56 -12.12
CA GLY A 170 -0.18 -40.63 -12.94
C GLY A 170 0.67 -40.97 -14.17
N GLY A 171 1.75 -41.73 -13.98
CA GLY A 171 2.57 -42.32 -15.05
C GLY A 171 2.77 -43.81 -14.85
#